data_AF-A0A3P3W4K3-F1
#
_entry.id   AF-A0A3P3W4K3-F1
#
_cell.length_a   1.000
_cell.length_b   1.000
_cell.length_c   1.000
_cell.angle_alpha   90.00
_cell.angle_beta   90.00
_cell.angle_gamma   90.00
#
_symmetry.space_group_name_H-M   'P 1'
#
loop_
_entity.id
_entity.type
_entity.pdbx_description
1 polymer ?
#
loop_
_entity_poly.entity_id
_entity_poly.type
_entity_poly.pdbx_seq_one_letter_code
_entity_poly.pdbx_strand_id
1 'polypeptide(L)'
;MRNIIFFFFFSLTAIAQEKDYIQYHKDINKAEELFFLQSQTDSALYYYDKVFGAYDYIFVKDLVNAAQISIFSDKPYQKYIEQAFEYGLKLEHLKNYPLFAKVLPQLSNDKKLKILYNEKRKNYLSKINFNYLDQIYKMAIQDQKTKSQNNYQINILKTTDKLIYLTLAKGFPGERLLGISDSTIFKEINKPHLDLYEQRKDAKNLFYMNSNEKGLAQEWSLVMFVHNDCSYKLYHKILLDEVKKGNIYPRDVGLIYDNMFRTQRNDYPSYCGAVNFKGVYRLNLFTDYSNFKDINQTNKMREELFIVSTYVDDKKRDYEFDHDFKLFSGFWWCR
;
A
#
# COMPACT_ATOMS: atom_id res chain seq x y z
N MET A 1 -10.00 65.75 -8.40
CA MET A 1 -9.30 64.58 -8.98
C MET A 1 -9.53 63.40 -8.05
N ARG A 2 -10.14 62.33 -8.58
CA ARG A 2 -10.68 61.20 -7.81
C ARG A 2 -9.58 60.15 -7.66
N ASN A 3 -9.03 59.98 -6.47
CA ASN A 3 -8.00 58.98 -6.22
C ASN A 3 -8.61 57.58 -6.22
N ILE A 4 -8.31 56.79 -7.25
CA ILE A 4 -8.64 55.37 -7.34
C ILE A 4 -7.52 54.61 -6.63
N ILE A 5 -7.82 54.04 -5.46
CA ILE A 5 -6.92 53.14 -4.74
C ILE A 5 -7.11 51.74 -5.33
N PHE A 6 -6.11 51.28 -6.08
CA PHE A 6 -6.03 49.90 -6.59
C PHE A 6 -5.52 48.99 -5.47
N PHE A 7 -6.40 48.19 -4.87
CA PHE A 7 -6.01 47.13 -3.94
C PHE A 7 -5.50 45.92 -4.74
N PHE A 8 -4.18 45.78 -4.83
CA PHE A 8 -3.54 44.57 -5.34
C PHE A 8 -3.69 43.46 -4.30
N PHE A 9 -4.67 42.57 -4.49
CA PHE A 9 -4.71 41.28 -3.81
C PHE A 9 -3.56 40.43 -4.35
N PHE A 10 -2.44 40.42 -3.65
CA PHE A 10 -1.44 39.36 -3.79
C PHE A 10 -2.07 38.06 -3.29
N SER A 11 -2.61 37.27 -4.21
CA SER A 11 -2.92 35.87 -3.97
C SER A 11 -1.61 35.15 -3.66
N LEU A 12 -1.33 35.00 -2.36
CA LEU A 12 -0.37 34.03 -1.83
C LEU A 12 -0.87 32.65 -2.25
N THR A 13 -0.54 32.26 -3.48
CA THR A 13 -0.55 30.86 -3.87
C THR A 13 0.57 30.21 -3.06
N ALA A 14 0.21 29.71 -1.88
CA ALA A 14 1.05 28.74 -1.20
C ALA A 14 1.17 27.57 -2.17
N ILE A 15 2.28 27.55 -2.92
CA ILE A 15 2.67 26.38 -3.70
C ILE A 15 2.87 25.32 -2.63
N ALA A 16 1.88 24.44 -2.48
CA ALA A 16 1.99 23.27 -1.65
C ALA A 16 3.15 22.46 -2.23
N GLN A 17 4.33 22.59 -1.61
CA GLN A 17 5.48 21.82 -2.01
C GLN A 17 5.12 20.36 -1.78
N GLU A 18 5.14 19.56 -2.85
CA GLU A 18 4.93 18.12 -2.75
C GLU A 18 5.97 17.58 -1.76
N LYS A 19 5.49 17.12 -0.60
CA LYS A 19 6.37 16.64 0.47
C LYS A 19 7.00 15.33 0.00
N ASP A 20 8.31 15.23 0.19
CA ASP A 20 9.06 14.01 -0.05
C ASP A 20 8.73 12.96 1.03
N TYR A 21 8.13 11.84 0.63
CA TYR A 21 7.75 10.72 1.49
C TYR A 21 8.94 9.85 1.90
N ILE A 22 10.17 10.14 1.49
CA ILE A 22 11.36 9.48 2.05
C ILE A 22 11.38 9.62 3.58
N GLN A 23 11.14 10.82 4.10
CA GLN A 23 11.17 11.03 5.55
C GLN A 23 9.96 10.39 6.23
N TYR A 24 8.80 10.30 5.56
CA TYR A 24 7.65 9.51 6.02
C TYR A 24 8.09 8.07 6.31
N HIS A 25 8.68 7.40 5.32
CA HIS A 25 9.04 5.99 5.46
C HIS A 25 10.14 5.76 6.50
N LYS A 26 11.12 6.67 6.57
CA LYS A 26 12.17 6.62 7.60
C LYS A 26 11.63 6.79 9.01
N ASP A 27 10.70 7.74 9.23
CA ASP A 27 10.11 7.96 10.55
C ASP A 27 9.18 6.80 10.95
N ILE A 28 8.45 6.18 10.01
CA ILE A 28 7.69 4.95 10.27
C ILE A 28 8.62 3.79 10.66
N ASN A 29 9.70 3.56 9.90
CA ASN A 29 10.68 2.52 10.24
C ASN A 29 11.31 2.77 11.62
N LYS A 30 11.58 4.05 11.95
CA LYS A 30 12.09 4.42 13.27
C LYS A 30 11.09 4.09 14.38
N ALA A 31 9.81 4.36 14.17
CA ALA A 31 8.76 3.99 15.12
C ALA A 31 8.71 2.47 15.34
N GLU A 32 8.77 1.68 14.26
CA GLU A 32 8.80 0.22 14.34
C GLU A 32 10.04 -0.30 15.08
N GLU A 33 11.23 0.23 14.80
CA GLU A 33 12.46 -0.14 15.53
C GLU A 33 12.37 0.17 17.03
N LEU A 34 11.88 1.36 17.38
CA LEU A 34 11.74 1.78 18.78
C LEU A 34 10.82 0.85 19.56
N PHE A 35 9.70 0.43 18.96
CA PHE A 35 8.77 -0.47 19.63
C PHE A 35 9.29 -1.91 19.67
N PHE A 36 9.56 -2.51 18.50
CA PHE A 36 9.80 -3.95 18.39
C PHE A 36 11.21 -4.39 18.82
N LEU A 37 12.22 -3.51 18.75
CA LEU A 37 13.59 -3.86 19.17
C LEU A 37 13.99 -3.25 20.51
N GLN A 38 13.42 -2.10 20.86
CA GLN A 38 13.90 -1.29 22.01
C GLN A 38 12.87 -1.16 23.13
N SER A 39 11.64 -1.64 22.92
CA SER A 39 10.53 -1.54 23.88
C SER A 39 10.23 -0.09 24.31
N GLN A 40 10.47 0.89 23.43
CA GLN A 40 10.27 2.32 23.68
C GLN A 40 8.92 2.79 23.13
N THR A 41 7.82 2.39 23.78
CA THR A 41 6.45 2.66 23.32
C THR A 41 6.16 4.15 23.09
N ASP A 42 6.46 5.02 24.05
CA ASP A 42 6.12 6.45 23.93
C ASP A 42 6.91 7.13 22.79
N SER A 43 8.16 6.74 22.61
CA SER A 43 8.97 7.21 21.48
C SER A 43 8.43 6.70 20.14
N ALA A 44 8.03 5.43 20.06
CA ALA A 44 7.44 4.88 18.85
C ALA A 44 6.15 5.63 18.47
N LEU A 45 5.24 5.83 19.42
CA LEU A 45 3.98 6.55 19.18
C LEU A 45 4.21 8.03 18.84
N TYR A 46 5.26 8.66 19.40
CA TYR A 46 5.67 10.01 18.99
C TYR A 46 6.02 10.08 17.50
N TYR A 47 6.79 9.13 16.97
CA TYR A 47 7.16 9.12 15.55
C TYR A 47 5.96 8.85 14.65
N TYR A 48 5.04 7.96 15.05
CA TYR A 48 3.76 7.79 14.36
C TYR A 48 2.94 9.10 14.34
N ASP A 49 2.73 9.72 15.49
CA ASP A 49 1.98 10.99 15.59
C ASP A 49 2.62 12.11 14.76
N LYS A 50 3.96 12.20 14.78
CA LYS A 50 4.73 13.15 13.97
C LYS A 50 4.44 12.96 12.48
N VAL A 51 4.46 11.73 11.98
CA VAL A 51 4.17 11.42 10.58
C VAL A 51 2.71 11.73 10.26
N PHE A 52 1.78 11.29 11.11
CA PHE A 52 0.35 11.42 10.88
C PHE A 52 -0.15 12.88 10.90
N GLY A 53 0.56 13.78 11.59
CA GLY A 53 0.30 15.22 11.57
C GLY A 53 1.04 15.98 10.46
N ALA A 54 2.04 15.37 9.83
CA ALA A 54 2.92 16.06 8.88
C ALA A 54 2.66 15.73 7.40
N TYR A 55 1.89 14.71 7.06
CA TYR A 55 1.67 14.30 5.67
C TYR A 55 0.18 14.22 5.31
N ASP A 56 -0.16 14.62 4.09
CA ASP A 56 -1.55 14.69 3.64
C ASP A 56 -2.16 13.30 3.39
N TYR A 57 -1.32 12.32 3.05
CA TYR A 57 -1.71 10.94 2.87
C TYR A 57 -0.97 10.03 3.84
N ILE A 58 -1.72 9.16 4.51
CA ILE A 58 -1.18 8.16 5.43
C ILE A 58 -1.63 6.78 4.96
N PHE A 59 -0.70 5.83 4.86
CA PHE A 59 -1.03 4.45 4.56
C PHE A 59 -1.82 3.83 5.72
N VAL A 60 -2.98 3.26 5.44
CA VAL A 60 -3.91 2.75 6.48
C VAL A 60 -3.24 1.75 7.42
N LYS A 61 -2.33 0.91 6.89
CA LYS A 61 -1.60 -0.05 7.71
C LYS A 61 -0.80 0.60 8.85
N ASP A 62 -0.27 1.81 8.63
CA ASP A 62 0.57 2.49 9.63
C ASP A 62 -0.28 2.97 10.80
N LEU A 63 -1.48 3.50 10.51
CA LEU A 63 -2.47 3.86 11.54
C LEU A 63 -2.96 2.63 12.31
N VAL A 64 -3.20 1.52 11.62
CA VAL A 64 -3.62 0.26 12.27
C VAL A 64 -2.49 -0.32 13.13
N ASN A 65 -1.24 -0.25 12.70
CA ASN A 65 -0.07 -0.66 13.50
C ASN A 65 0.07 0.22 14.76
N ALA A 66 -0.03 1.55 14.63
CA ALA A 66 0.01 2.45 15.78
C ALA A 66 -1.15 2.19 16.77
N ALA A 67 -2.36 1.89 16.26
CA ALA A 67 -3.50 1.52 17.08
C ALA A 67 -3.28 0.19 17.83
N GLN A 68 -2.73 -0.83 17.17
CA GLN A 68 -2.38 -2.11 17.81
C GLN A 68 -1.35 -1.93 18.92
N ILE A 69 -0.28 -1.19 18.64
CA ILE A 69 0.76 -0.84 19.62
C ILE A 69 0.14 -0.13 20.84
N SER A 70 -0.78 0.80 20.58
CA SER A 70 -1.45 1.55 21.64
C SER A 70 -2.35 0.67 22.49
N ILE A 71 -3.15 -0.21 21.89
CA ILE A 71 -3.98 -1.17 22.63
C ILE A 71 -3.10 -2.09 23.47
N PHE A 72 -2.06 -2.66 22.87
CA PHE A 72 -1.15 -3.58 23.56
C PHE A 72 -0.42 -2.93 24.74
N SER A 73 -0.16 -1.63 24.66
CA SER A 73 0.59 -0.88 25.68
C SER A 73 -0.30 -0.05 26.62
N ASP A 74 -1.61 -0.30 26.65
CA ASP A 74 -2.60 0.46 27.43
C ASP A 74 -2.53 1.99 27.20
N LYS A 75 -2.32 2.41 25.95
CA LYS A 75 -2.28 3.81 25.49
C LYS A 75 -3.55 4.18 24.70
N PRO A 76 -3.88 5.49 24.58
CA PRO A 76 -5.02 5.94 23.79
C PRO A 76 -4.90 5.57 22.30
N TYR A 77 -5.76 4.66 21.83
CA TYR A 77 -5.72 4.12 20.46
C TYR A 77 -6.78 4.72 19.52
N GLN A 78 -7.87 5.28 20.06
CA GLN A 78 -9.05 5.69 19.27
C GLN A 78 -8.71 6.71 18.19
N LYS A 79 -7.82 7.67 18.50
CA LYS A 79 -7.37 8.70 17.55
C LYS A 79 -6.83 8.12 16.23
N TYR A 80 -6.13 6.98 16.29
CA TYR A 80 -5.57 6.33 15.10
C TYR A 80 -6.65 5.67 14.25
N ILE A 81 -7.67 5.06 14.89
CA ILE A 81 -8.82 4.47 14.19
C ILE A 81 -9.64 5.57 13.52
N GLU A 82 -9.93 6.65 14.24
CA GLU A 82 -10.68 7.80 13.74
C GLU A 82 -10.01 8.43 12.52
N GLN A 83 -8.68 8.61 12.58
CA GLN A 83 -7.92 9.10 11.44
C GLN A 83 -7.88 8.09 10.28
N ALA A 84 -7.82 6.79 10.56
CA ALA A 84 -7.81 5.75 9.52
C ALA A 84 -9.10 5.70 8.69
N PHE A 85 -10.24 6.17 9.23
CA PHE A 85 -11.47 6.32 8.46
C PHE A 85 -11.32 7.30 7.28
N GLU A 86 -10.45 8.31 7.38
CA GLU A 86 -10.16 9.26 6.30
C GLU A 86 -9.52 8.59 5.07
N TYR A 87 -8.87 7.46 5.31
CA TYR A 87 -8.09 6.71 4.34
C TYR A 87 -8.73 5.36 4.00
N GLY A 88 -9.99 5.15 4.39
CA GLY A 88 -10.83 4.06 3.92
C GLY A 88 -11.00 2.89 4.88
N LEU A 89 -10.42 2.94 6.08
CA LEU A 89 -10.66 1.91 7.10
C LEU A 89 -12.15 1.81 7.43
N LYS A 90 -12.65 0.58 7.49
CA LYS A 90 -13.99 0.24 8.01
C LYS A 90 -13.84 -0.48 9.34
N LEU A 91 -14.84 -0.35 10.21
CA LEU A 91 -14.87 -1.11 11.46
C LEU A 91 -14.83 -2.63 11.20
N GLU A 92 -15.41 -3.09 10.08
CA GLU A 92 -15.36 -4.47 9.65
C GLU A 92 -13.94 -4.96 9.38
N HIS A 93 -13.04 -4.10 8.89
CA HIS A 93 -11.64 -4.48 8.65
C HIS A 93 -10.92 -4.84 9.95
N LEU A 94 -11.26 -4.16 11.06
CA LEU A 94 -10.66 -4.40 12.38
C LEU A 94 -10.99 -5.79 12.93
N LYS A 95 -12.05 -6.46 12.45
CA LYS A 95 -12.34 -7.87 12.82
C LYS A 95 -11.24 -8.84 12.40
N ASN A 96 -10.36 -8.44 11.49
CA ASN A 96 -9.22 -9.24 11.05
C ASN A 96 -7.98 -9.11 11.95
N TYR A 97 -8.06 -8.31 13.02
CA TYR A 97 -6.95 -7.96 13.90
C TYR A 97 -7.30 -8.35 15.34
N PRO A 98 -6.73 -9.44 15.88
CA PRO A 98 -7.13 -10.00 17.18
C PRO A 98 -7.08 -9.01 18.36
N LEU A 99 -6.08 -8.13 18.41
CA LEU A 99 -5.96 -7.10 19.46
C LEU A 99 -7.19 -6.18 19.56
N PHE A 100 -7.94 -5.99 18.48
CA PHE A 100 -9.15 -5.16 18.53
C PHE A 100 -10.38 -5.91 19.07
N ALA A 101 -10.33 -7.23 19.24
CA ALA A 101 -11.50 -8.05 19.61
C ALA A 101 -12.19 -7.55 20.89
N LYS A 102 -11.42 -7.11 21.89
CA LYS A 102 -11.95 -6.60 23.17
C LYS A 102 -12.59 -5.21 23.04
N VAL A 103 -12.11 -4.37 22.13
CA VAL A 103 -12.57 -2.99 21.97
C VAL A 103 -13.63 -2.81 20.89
N LEU A 104 -13.74 -3.76 19.95
CA LEU A 104 -14.68 -3.69 18.83
C LEU A 104 -16.15 -3.57 19.24
N PRO A 105 -16.66 -4.27 20.28
CA PRO A 105 -18.03 -4.08 20.73
C PRO A 105 -18.32 -2.65 21.19
N GLN A 106 -17.35 -2.02 21.87
CA GLN A 106 -17.48 -0.63 22.31
C GLN A 106 -17.47 0.32 21.11
N LEU A 107 -16.49 0.20 20.21
CA LEU A 107 -16.40 1.02 19.00
C LEU A 107 -17.67 0.90 18.13
N SER A 108 -18.18 -0.32 17.99
CA SER A 108 -19.37 -0.63 17.18
C SER A 108 -20.66 -0.11 17.79
N ASN A 109 -20.69 0.23 19.08
CA ASN A 109 -21.85 0.80 19.77
C ASN A 109 -21.74 2.31 19.99
N ASP A 110 -20.58 2.90 19.75
CA ASP A 110 -20.36 4.34 19.89
C ASP A 110 -21.08 5.13 18.79
N LYS A 111 -22.12 5.89 19.19
CA LYS A 111 -22.90 6.73 18.28
C LYS A 111 -22.09 7.89 17.70
N LYS A 112 -21.17 8.50 18.48
CA LYS A 112 -20.33 9.60 18.02
C LYS A 112 -19.35 9.10 16.98
N LEU A 113 -18.73 7.96 17.24
CA LEU A 113 -17.81 7.32 16.29
C LEU A 113 -18.51 6.96 14.97
N LYS A 114 -19.74 6.45 15.01
CA LYS A 114 -20.54 6.17 13.79
C LYS A 114 -20.81 7.42 12.96
N ILE A 115 -21.16 8.53 13.61
CA ILE A 115 -21.38 9.82 12.92
C ILE A 115 -20.08 10.27 12.25
N LEU A 116 -18.97 10.24 13.00
CA LEU A 116 -17.65 10.58 12.48
C LEU A 116 -17.24 9.67 11.31
N TYR A 117 -17.41 8.35 11.45
CA TYR A 117 -17.14 7.38 10.39
C TYR A 117 -17.91 7.72 9.12
N ASN A 118 -19.22 7.97 9.21
CA ASN A 118 -20.04 8.29 8.04
C ASN A 118 -19.57 9.57 7.34
N GLU A 119 -19.18 10.60 8.10
CA GLU A 119 -18.60 11.83 7.56
C GLU A 119 -17.28 11.56 6.84
N LYS A 120 -16.33 10.91 7.51
CA LYS A 120 -15.01 10.60 6.94
C LYS A 120 -15.10 9.65 5.75
N ARG A 121 -16.03 8.69 5.77
CA ARG A 121 -16.27 7.75 4.66
C ARG A 121 -16.78 8.49 3.42
N LYS A 122 -17.70 9.43 3.57
CA LYS A 122 -18.17 10.28 2.46
C LYS A 122 -17.01 11.08 1.84
N ASN A 123 -16.14 11.65 2.68
CA ASN A 123 -14.96 12.37 2.22
C ASN A 123 -13.97 11.44 1.49
N TYR A 124 -13.66 10.28 2.08
CA TYR A 124 -12.81 9.25 1.48
C TYR A 124 -13.30 8.85 0.08
N LEU A 125 -14.58 8.51 -0.07
CA LEU A 125 -15.16 8.15 -1.36
C LEU A 125 -15.04 9.28 -2.39
N SER A 126 -15.14 10.55 -1.97
CA SER A 126 -15.02 11.69 -2.88
C SER A 126 -13.61 11.90 -3.44
N LYS A 127 -12.58 11.35 -2.78
CA LYS A 127 -11.18 11.44 -3.20
C LYS A 127 -10.77 10.35 -4.20
N ILE A 128 -11.57 9.29 -4.34
CA ILE A 128 -11.21 8.12 -5.14
C ILE A 128 -11.49 8.35 -6.62
N ASN A 129 -10.50 8.04 -7.46
CA ASN A 129 -10.67 8.03 -8.91
C ASN A 129 -11.32 6.72 -9.38
N PHE A 130 -12.65 6.64 -9.28
CA PHE A 130 -13.40 5.43 -9.65
C PHE A 130 -13.26 5.02 -11.11
N ASN A 131 -13.10 5.97 -12.03
CA ASN A 131 -12.86 5.65 -13.44
C ASN A 131 -11.50 4.98 -13.63
N TYR A 132 -10.49 5.41 -12.88
CA TYR A 132 -9.18 4.78 -12.92
C TYR A 132 -9.20 3.41 -12.23
N LEU A 133 -9.91 3.27 -11.10
CA LEU A 133 -10.10 1.98 -10.43
C LEU A 133 -10.77 0.94 -11.35
N ASP A 134 -11.88 1.32 -12.00
CA ASP A 134 -12.56 0.47 -12.99
C ASP A 134 -11.61 0.07 -14.14
N GLN A 135 -10.81 1.01 -14.63
CA GLN A 135 -9.80 0.73 -15.66
C GLN A 135 -8.76 -0.29 -15.19
N ILE A 136 -8.28 -0.20 -13.94
CA ILE A 136 -7.34 -1.15 -13.35
C ILE A 136 -7.97 -2.54 -13.20
N TYR A 137 -9.22 -2.64 -12.76
CA TYR A 137 -9.93 -3.93 -12.68
C TYR A 137 -10.08 -4.59 -14.05
N LYS A 138 -10.46 -3.83 -15.09
CA LYS A 138 -10.54 -4.34 -16.46
C LYS A 138 -9.20 -4.84 -16.98
N MET A 139 -8.12 -4.09 -16.71
CA MET A 139 -6.77 -4.49 -17.09
C MET A 139 -6.34 -5.78 -16.38
N ALA A 140 -6.56 -5.87 -15.06
CA ALA A 140 -6.23 -7.06 -14.29
C ALA A 140 -7.04 -8.31 -14.72
N ILE A 141 -8.34 -8.15 -15.00
CA ILE A 141 -9.16 -9.24 -15.53
C ILE A 141 -8.62 -9.71 -16.88
N GLN A 142 -8.30 -8.78 -17.78
CA GLN A 142 -7.77 -9.13 -19.09
C GLN A 142 -6.42 -9.83 -18.99
N ASP A 143 -5.51 -9.32 -18.16
CA ASP A 143 -4.22 -9.94 -17.89
C ASP A 143 -4.37 -11.41 -17.44
N GLN A 144 -5.27 -11.67 -16.47
CA GLN A 144 -5.54 -13.04 -16.00
C GLN A 144 -6.18 -13.93 -17.07
N LYS A 145 -7.07 -13.39 -17.92
CA LYS A 145 -7.67 -14.15 -19.05
C LYS A 145 -6.63 -14.60 -20.06
N THR A 146 -5.56 -13.83 -20.24
CA THR A 146 -4.54 -14.11 -21.26
C THR A 146 -3.45 -15.08 -20.81
N LYS A 147 -3.45 -15.53 -19.55
CA LYS A 147 -2.43 -16.43 -18.99
C LYS A 147 -2.19 -17.72 -19.75
N SER A 148 -3.24 -18.29 -20.35
CA SER A 148 -3.15 -19.54 -21.12
C SER A 148 -2.82 -19.34 -22.60
N GLN A 149 -2.63 -18.09 -23.06
CA GLN A 149 -2.36 -17.80 -24.46
C GLN A 149 -0.87 -17.93 -24.77
N ASN A 150 -0.54 -18.44 -25.97
CA ASN A 150 0.86 -18.64 -26.40
C ASN A 150 1.67 -17.33 -26.43
N ASN A 151 1.02 -16.17 -26.55
CA ASN A 151 1.65 -14.85 -26.56
C ASN A 151 1.58 -14.14 -25.20
N TYR A 152 1.37 -14.85 -24.10
CA TYR A 152 1.19 -14.26 -22.77
C TYR A 152 2.32 -13.28 -22.39
N GLN A 153 3.57 -13.61 -22.68
CA GLN A 153 4.73 -12.75 -22.42
C GLN A 153 4.66 -11.39 -23.14
N ILE A 154 4.04 -11.32 -24.31
CA ILE A 154 3.82 -10.05 -25.03
C ILE A 154 2.66 -9.29 -24.39
N ASN A 155 1.62 -10.00 -23.94
CA ASN A 155 0.45 -9.39 -23.31
C ASN A 155 0.79 -8.77 -21.95
N ILE A 156 1.61 -9.44 -21.13
CA ILE A 156 2.06 -8.87 -19.84
C ILE A 156 2.89 -7.61 -20.05
N LEU A 157 3.78 -7.58 -21.05
CA LEU A 157 4.59 -6.39 -21.34
C LEU A 157 3.70 -5.21 -21.75
N LYS A 158 2.73 -5.44 -22.65
CA LYS A 158 1.75 -4.41 -23.05
C LYS A 158 0.93 -3.91 -21.87
N THR A 159 0.52 -4.82 -20.98
CA THR A 159 -0.23 -4.48 -19.77
C THR A 159 0.61 -3.61 -18.84
N THR A 160 1.87 -3.97 -18.56
CA THR A 160 2.75 -3.17 -17.70
C THR A 160 3.15 -1.84 -18.33
N ASP A 161 3.41 -1.78 -19.64
CA ASP A 161 3.66 -0.52 -20.35
C ASP A 161 2.47 0.43 -20.23
N LYS A 162 1.25 -0.09 -20.42
CA LYS A 162 0.03 0.69 -20.24
C LYS A 162 -0.14 1.16 -18.79
N LEU A 163 0.19 0.33 -17.82
CA LEU A 163 0.14 0.68 -16.40
C LEU A 163 1.11 1.82 -16.07
N ILE A 164 2.31 1.77 -16.63
CA ILE A 164 3.34 2.81 -16.49
C ILE A 164 2.94 4.10 -17.20
N TYR A 165 2.38 4.02 -18.40
CA TYR A 165 1.82 5.18 -19.08
C TYR A 165 0.74 5.86 -18.23
N LEU A 166 -0.16 5.08 -17.63
CA LEU A 166 -1.19 5.62 -16.73
C LEU A 166 -0.57 6.19 -15.44
N THR A 167 0.49 5.56 -14.92
CA THR A 167 1.23 6.05 -13.75
C THR A 167 1.86 7.41 -14.02
N LEU A 168 2.50 7.60 -15.17
CA LEU A 168 3.07 8.89 -15.57
C LEU A 168 1.99 9.96 -15.76
N ALA A 169 0.80 9.58 -16.24
CA ALA A 169 -0.29 10.51 -16.52
C ALA A 169 -1.14 10.87 -15.29
N LYS A 170 -1.29 9.95 -14.32
CA LYS A 170 -2.27 10.06 -13.22
C LYS A 170 -1.67 9.83 -11.82
N GLY A 171 -0.45 9.35 -11.72
CA GLY A 171 0.16 8.80 -10.49
C GLY A 171 -0.05 7.28 -10.36
N PHE A 172 0.74 6.62 -9.50
CA PHE A 172 0.69 5.18 -9.31
C PHE A 172 -0.72 4.72 -8.88
N PRO A 173 -1.28 3.65 -9.48
CA PRO A 173 -2.60 3.09 -9.14
C PRO A 173 -2.58 2.31 -7.82
N GLY A 174 -2.25 3.01 -6.74
CA GLY A 174 -2.27 2.54 -5.37
C GLY A 174 -3.43 3.14 -4.57
N GLU A 175 -3.46 2.81 -3.29
CA GLU A 175 -4.51 3.19 -2.35
C GLU A 175 -4.71 4.70 -2.18
N ARG A 176 -3.70 5.54 -2.46
CA ARG A 176 -3.85 6.99 -2.42
C ARG A 176 -4.83 7.51 -3.48
N LEU A 177 -4.80 6.96 -4.68
CA LEU A 177 -5.66 7.39 -5.78
C LEU A 177 -6.92 6.54 -5.91
N LEU A 178 -6.80 5.24 -5.62
CA LEU A 178 -7.82 4.25 -5.92
C LEU A 178 -8.54 3.74 -4.68
N GLY A 179 -8.08 4.10 -3.49
CA GLY A 179 -8.54 3.53 -2.24
C GLY A 179 -7.97 2.14 -1.97
N ILE A 180 -8.05 1.70 -0.72
CA ILE A 180 -7.73 0.31 -0.36
C ILE A 180 -8.74 -0.66 -0.97
N SER A 181 -8.34 -1.93 -1.13
CA SER A 181 -9.24 -2.99 -1.61
C SER A 181 -10.49 -3.10 -0.74
N ASP A 182 -11.66 -3.01 -1.38
CA ASP A 182 -12.96 -2.91 -0.72
C ASP A 182 -14.05 -3.44 -1.67
N SER A 183 -14.70 -4.54 -1.27
CA SER A 183 -15.69 -5.24 -2.10
C SER A 183 -17.03 -4.51 -2.21
N THR A 184 -17.26 -3.44 -1.45
CA THR A 184 -18.51 -2.67 -1.49
C THR A 184 -18.33 -1.25 -2.00
N ILE A 185 -17.11 -0.84 -2.37
CA ILE A 185 -16.80 0.56 -2.71
C ILE A 185 -17.62 1.11 -3.87
N PHE A 186 -17.88 0.28 -4.89
CA PHE A 186 -18.71 0.65 -6.04
C PHE A 186 -20.21 0.62 -5.72
N LYS A 187 -20.63 -0.25 -4.79
CA LYS A 187 -22.02 -0.25 -4.29
C LYS A 187 -22.34 1.03 -3.53
N GLU A 188 -21.39 1.54 -2.75
CA GLU A 188 -21.54 2.79 -1.98
C GLU A 188 -21.72 4.04 -2.85
N ILE A 189 -21.31 3.98 -4.12
CA ILE A 189 -21.56 5.05 -5.11
C ILE A 189 -22.65 4.70 -6.13
N ASN A 190 -23.50 3.71 -5.83
CA ASN A 190 -24.59 3.23 -6.68
C ASN A 190 -24.15 2.72 -8.07
N LYS A 191 -22.95 2.14 -8.17
CA LYS A 191 -22.41 1.53 -9.40
C LYS A 191 -21.90 0.09 -9.20
N PRO A 192 -22.67 -0.81 -8.55
CA PRO A 192 -22.17 -2.15 -8.20
C PRO A 192 -21.68 -2.98 -9.39
N HIS A 193 -22.21 -2.73 -10.60
CA HIS A 193 -21.78 -3.39 -11.85
C HIS A 193 -20.31 -3.13 -12.23
N LEU A 194 -19.67 -2.11 -11.65
CA LEU A 194 -18.25 -1.81 -11.83
C LEU A 194 -17.36 -2.49 -10.79
N ASP A 195 -17.93 -3.20 -9.81
CA ASP A 195 -17.12 -3.97 -8.87
C ASP A 195 -16.37 -5.11 -9.56
N LEU A 196 -15.17 -5.43 -9.07
CA LEU A 196 -14.34 -6.51 -9.60
C LEU A 196 -15.13 -7.82 -9.75
N TYR A 197 -15.89 -8.20 -8.71
CA TYR A 197 -16.67 -9.43 -8.71
C TYR A 197 -17.70 -9.46 -9.84
N GLU A 198 -18.42 -8.34 -10.03
CA GLU A 198 -19.41 -8.21 -11.09
C GLU A 198 -18.78 -8.20 -12.48
N GLN A 199 -17.63 -7.56 -12.65
CA GLN A 199 -16.94 -7.48 -13.94
C GLN A 199 -16.36 -8.83 -14.41
N ARG A 200 -15.98 -9.71 -13.47
CA ARG A 200 -15.38 -11.01 -13.79
C ARG A 200 -16.35 -12.19 -13.74
N LYS A 201 -17.63 -11.97 -13.43
CA LYS A 201 -18.61 -13.05 -13.18
C LYS A 201 -18.77 -14.05 -14.32
N ASP A 202 -18.63 -13.61 -15.57
CA ASP A 202 -18.74 -14.48 -16.74
C ASP A 202 -17.47 -15.33 -16.99
N ALA A 203 -16.34 -14.93 -16.40
CA ALA A 203 -15.08 -15.66 -16.48
C ALA A 203 -14.92 -16.58 -15.27
N LYS A 204 -15.62 -17.73 -15.29
CA LYS A 204 -15.68 -18.69 -14.16
C LYS A 204 -14.30 -19.14 -13.66
N ASN A 205 -13.30 -19.22 -14.55
CA ASN A 205 -11.92 -19.58 -14.20
C ASN A 205 -11.19 -18.50 -13.37
N LEU A 206 -11.77 -17.30 -13.22
CA LEU A 206 -11.22 -16.19 -12.44
C LEU A 206 -11.89 -16.04 -11.06
N PHE A 207 -12.57 -17.09 -10.56
CA PHE A 207 -13.26 -17.06 -9.27
C PHE A 207 -12.39 -16.61 -8.08
N TYR A 208 -11.07 -16.82 -8.17
CA TYR A 208 -10.10 -16.42 -7.17
C TYR A 208 -9.81 -14.91 -7.14
N MET A 209 -10.17 -14.15 -8.20
CA MET A 209 -10.01 -12.69 -8.17
C MET A 209 -11.04 -12.09 -7.22
N ASN A 210 -10.58 -11.55 -6.11
CA ASN A 210 -11.41 -10.90 -5.10
C ASN A 210 -10.71 -9.64 -4.56
N SER A 211 -11.46 -8.77 -3.88
CA SER A 211 -10.90 -7.64 -3.16
C SER A 211 -10.31 -8.14 -1.84
N ASN A 212 -9.00 -8.01 -1.65
CA ASN A 212 -8.34 -8.39 -0.39
C ASN A 212 -8.52 -7.30 0.68
N GLU A 213 -9.65 -7.31 1.36
CA GLU A 213 -9.94 -6.34 2.43
C GLU A 213 -9.01 -6.47 3.64
N LYS A 214 -8.32 -7.62 3.78
CA LYS A 214 -7.36 -7.85 4.87
C LYS A 214 -6.02 -7.18 4.63
N GLY A 215 -5.68 -6.90 3.36
CA GLY A 215 -4.39 -6.32 2.98
C GLY A 215 -4.26 -4.83 3.28
N LEU A 216 -5.39 -4.11 3.45
CA LEU A 216 -5.40 -2.64 3.61
C LEU A 216 -4.62 -1.91 2.50
N ALA A 217 -4.64 -2.45 1.29
CA ALA A 217 -3.89 -1.96 0.14
C ALA A 217 -4.69 -2.18 -1.16
N GLN A 218 -4.32 -1.47 -2.23
CA GLN A 218 -4.76 -1.81 -3.58
C GLN A 218 -3.73 -2.75 -4.22
N GLU A 219 -4.16 -3.91 -4.71
CA GLU A 219 -3.25 -5.01 -5.06
C GLU A 219 -3.18 -5.32 -6.55
N TRP A 220 -4.20 -4.99 -7.33
CA TRP A 220 -4.28 -5.44 -8.72
C TRP A 220 -3.24 -4.81 -9.65
N SER A 221 -2.77 -3.60 -9.32
CA SER A 221 -1.61 -3.00 -9.99
C SER A 221 -0.33 -3.80 -9.71
N LEU A 222 -0.12 -4.22 -8.47
CA LEU A 222 1.02 -5.06 -8.08
C LEU A 222 0.97 -6.44 -8.72
N VAL A 223 -0.20 -7.07 -8.80
CA VAL A 223 -0.39 -8.35 -9.50
C VAL A 223 0.10 -8.26 -10.95
N MET A 224 -0.27 -7.19 -11.66
CA MET A 224 0.17 -6.99 -13.05
C MET A 224 1.70 -6.81 -13.15
N PHE A 225 2.32 -6.07 -12.23
CA PHE A 225 3.79 -5.97 -12.19
C PHE A 225 4.46 -7.30 -11.84
N VAL A 226 3.89 -8.09 -10.94
CA VAL A 226 4.41 -9.39 -10.50
C VAL A 226 4.27 -10.48 -11.58
N HIS A 227 3.33 -10.35 -12.50
CA HIS A 227 3.28 -11.25 -13.65
C HIS A 227 4.37 -10.99 -14.69
N ASN A 228 4.87 -9.76 -14.77
CA ASN A 228 6.02 -9.43 -15.60
C ASN A 228 7.28 -9.44 -14.75
N ASP A 229 8.03 -10.54 -14.81
CA ASP A 229 9.27 -10.74 -14.04
C ASP A 229 10.37 -9.72 -14.36
N CYS A 230 10.18 -8.87 -15.38
CA CYS A 230 11.09 -7.80 -15.76
C CYS A 230 10.66 -6.41 -15.29
N SER A 231 9.50 -6.29 -14.63
CA SER A 231 8.89 -5.02 -14.23
C SER A 231 9.85 -4.09 -13.52
N TYR A 232 10.59 -4.58 -12.51
CA TYR A 232 11.54 -3.73 -11.80
C TYR A 232 12.66 -3.25 -12.73
N LYS A 233 13.28 -4.15 -13.49
CA LYS A 233 14.36 -3.81 -14.42
C LYS A 233 13.93 -2.71 -15.40
N LEU A 234 12.73 -2.84 -15.97
CA LEU A 234 12.19 -1.91 -16.94
C LEU A 234 11.79 -0.56 -16.33
N TYR A 235 11.21 -0.56 -15.12
CA TYR A 235 10.48 0.60 -14.62
C TYR A 235 10.92 1.13 -13.25
N HIS A 236 12.02 0.62 -12.67
CA HIS A 236 12.46 0.99 -11.31
C HIS A 236 12.56 2.50 -11.08
N LYS A 237 13.02 3.29 -12.05
CA LYS A 237 13.10 4.76 -11.88
C LYS A 237 11.74 5.38 -11.57
N ILE A 238 10.72 5.00 -12.34
CA ILE A 238 9.35 5.48 -12.16
C ILE A 238 8.81 4.98 -10.82
N LEU A 239 8.99 3.69 -10.51
CA LEU A 239 8.53 3.11 -9.24
C LEU A 239 9.17 3.79 -8.02
N LEU A 240 10.47 4.08 -8.07
CA LEU A 240 11.18 4.77 -7.00
C LEU A 240 10.73 6.23 -6.85
N ASP A 241 10.42 6.91 -7.95
CA ASP A 241 9.88 8.26 -7.88
C ASP A 241 8.45 8.27 -7.31
N GLU A 242 7.64 7.24 -7.58
CA GLU A 242 6.31 7.09 -6.96
C GLU A 242 6.38 6.77 -5.46
N VAL A 243 7.47 6.14 -4.97
CA VAL A 243 7.74 6.00 -3.53
C VAL A 243 7.97 7.37 -2.89
N LYS A 244 8.81 8.21 -3.50
CA LYS A 244 9.10 9.57 -3.00
C LYS A 244 7.86 10.45 -2.96
N LYS A 245 6.90 10.22 -3.87
CA LYS A 245 5.61 10.91 -3.88
C LYS A 245 4.62 10.35 -2.86
N GLY A 246 4.87 9.18 -2.27
CA GLY A 246 3.94 8.50 -1.37
C GLY A 246 2.76 7.85 -2.09
N ASN A 247 2.92 7.48 -3.37
CA ASN A 247 1.86 6.85 -4.16
C ASN A 247 1.94 5.30 -4.14
N ILE A 248 3.11 4.75 -3.79
CA ILE A 248 3.34 3.31 -3.61
C ILE A 248 4.20 3.09 -2.36
N TYR A 249 3.95 1.99 -1.64
CA TYR A 249 4.74 1.65 -0.45
C TYR A 249 6.09 1.04 -0.87
N PRO A 250 7.22 1.38 -0.22
CA PRO A 250 8.53 0.90 -0.67
C PRO A 250 8.68 -0.63 -0.66
N ARG A 251 7.98 -1.33 0.24
CA ARG A 251 7.96 -2.80 0.28
C ARG A 251 7.27 -3.42 -0.93
N ASP A 252 6.33 -2.71 -1.57
CA ASP A 252 5.76 -3.17 -2.84
C ASP A 252 6.79 -3.13 -3.97
N VAL A 253 7.59 -2.05 -4.02
CA VAL A 253 8.70 -1.93 -4.99
C VAL A 253 9.74 -3.01 -4.74
N GLY A 254 10.06 -3.29 -3.47
CA GLY A 254 10.93 -4.39 -3.09
C GLY A 254 10.37 -5.76 -3.45
N LEU A 255 9.04 -5.97 -3.34
CA LEU A 255 8.38 -7.18 -3.82
C LEU A 255 8.51 -7.34 -5.33
N ILE A 256 8.29 -6.28 -6.11
CA ILE A 256 8.45 -6.30 -7.58
C ILE A 256 9.91 -6.65 -7.96
N TYR A 257 10.89 -6.16 -7.19
CA TYR A 257 12.30 -6.56 -7.33
C TYR A 257 12.52 -8.05 -7.03
N ASP A 258 12.06 -8.52 -5.87
CA ASP A 258 12.26 -9.92 -5.46
C ASP A 258 11.51 -10.92 -6.33
N ASN A 259 10.43 -10.47 -7.00
CA ASN A 259 9.71 -11.28 -7.96
C ASN A 259 10.56 -11.67 -9.16
N MET A 260 11.56 -10.87 -9.52
CA MET A 260 12.49 -11.22 -10.60
C MET A 260 13.16 -12.58 -10.33
N PHE A 261 13.37 -12.98 -9.07
CA PHE A 261 14.04 -14.24 -8.70
C PHE A 261 13.15 -15.48 -8.75
N ARG A 262 11.84 -15.35 -9.03
CA ARG A 262 10.94 -16.52 -9.15
C ARG A 262 11.22 -17.31 -10.43
N THR A 263 11.64 -16.62 -11.48
CA THR A 263 12.03 -17.21 -12.76
C THR A 263 13.48 -17.69 -12.66
N GLN A 264 13.79 -18.87 -13.18
CA GLN A 264 15.19 -19.32 -13.24
C GLN A 264 15.99 -18.29 -14.04
N ARG A 265 17.22 -18.00 -13.61
CA ARG A 265 18.05 -16.85 -14.08
C ARG A 265 18.29 -16.77 -15.59
N ASN A 266 17.91 -17.80 -16.36
CA ASN A 266 18.13 -17.92 -17.80
C ASN A 266 16.84 -17.89 -18.65
N ASP A 267 15.65 -17.82 -18.03
CA ASP A 267 14.37 -17.94 -18.74
C ASP A 267 13.63 -16.59 -18.91
N TYR A 268 14.35 -15.47 -18.81
CA TYR A 268 13.72 -14.17 -19.04
C TYR A 268 13.34 -13.96 -20.50
N PRO A 269 12.21 -13.29 -20.76
CA PRO A 269 11.87 -12.82 -22.10
C PRO A 269 12.98 -11.94 -22.68
N SER A 270 13.15 -11.96 -24.00
CA SER A 270 14.23 -11.20 -24.70
C SER A 270 14.20 -9.70 -24.40
N TYR A 271 13.01 -9.12 -24.16
CA TYR A 271 12.85 -7.71 -23.83
C TYR A 271 13.41 -7.33 -22.44
N CYS A 272 13.67 -8.30 -21.56
CA CYS A 272 14.26 -8.07 -20.23
C CYS A 272 15.72 -7.61 -20.33
N GLY A 273 16.42 -8.07 -21.37
CA GLY A 273 17.87 -8.01 -21.46
C GLY A 273 18.58 -8.75 -20.33
N ALA A 274 19.87 -8.49 -20.16
CA ALA A 274 20.63 -9.04 -19.04
C ALA A 274 20.22 -8.40 -17.71
N VAL A 275 19.86 -9.24 -16.74
CA VAL A 275 19.54 -8.81 -15.38
C VAL A 275 20.77 -9.01 -14.49
N ASN A 276 21.20 -7.92 -13.83
CA ASN A 276 22.27 -7.96 -12.83
C ASN A 276 21.65 -7.78 -11.44
N PHE A 277 21.74 -8.81 -10.62
CA PHE A 277 21.19 -8.84 -9.27
C PHE A 277 22.20 -8.31 -8.26
N LYS A 278 21.76 -7.39 -7.40
CA LYS A 278 22.60 -6.79 -6.34
C LYS A 278 22.47 -7.50 -4.99
N GLY A 279 21.43 -8.32 -4.82
CA GLY A 279 21.05 -8.95 -3.55
C GLY A 279 19.54 -9.19 -3.55
N VAL A 280 18.89 -9.29 -2.39
CA VAL A 280 17.43 -9.52 -2.26
C VAL A 280 16.87 -8.73 -1.07
N TYR A 281 15.61 -8.31 -1.16
CA TYR A 281 14.89 -7.64 -0.06
C TYR A 281 14.20 -8.63 0.91
N ARG A 282 13.95 -9.86 0.46
CA ARG A 282 13.23 -10.94 1.17
C ARG A 282 11.75 -10.65 1.44
N LEU A 283 11.04 -10.13 0.44
CA LEU A 283 9.64 -9.68 0.51
C LEU A 283 8.68 -10.54 -0.31
N ASN A 284 9.19 -11.31 -1.27
CA ASN A 284 8.39 -12.27 -2.03
C ASN A 284 8.35 -13.62 -1.30
N LEU A 285 7.16 -14.02 -0.81
CA LEU A 285 6.95 -15.29 -0.12
C LEU A 285 7.16 -16.54 -1.01
N PHE A 286 7.16 -16.37 -2.33
CA PHE A 286 7.27 -17.46 -3.30
C PHE A 286 8.66 -17.57 -3.93
N THR A 287 9.64 -16.83 -3.42
CA THR A 287 11.04 -16.87 -3.87
C THR A 287 11.89 -17.68 -2.88
N ASP A 288 12.72 -18.59 -3.38
CA ASP A 288 13.74 -19.24 -2.56
C ASP A 288 14.97 -18.34 -2.37
N TYR A 289 15.22 -17.94 -1.12
CA TYR A 289 16.36 -17.11 -0.74
C TYR A 289 17.55 -17.90 -0.20
N SER A 290 17.57 -19.23 -0.32
CA SER A 290 18.62 -20.12 0.19
C SER A 290 20.04 -19.72 -0.28
N ASN A 291 20.14 -19.21 -1.50
CA ASN A 291 21.39 -18.75 -2.12
C ASN A 291 21.82 -17.32 -1.73
N PHE A 292 21.01 -16.59 -0.97
CA PHE A 292 21.25 -15.19 -0.62
C PHE A 292 21.44 -14.99 0.89
N LYS A 293 22.48 -15.59 1.46
CA LYS A 293 22.69 -15.66 2.91
C LYS A 293 23.23 -14.37 3.56
N ASP A 294 23.64 -13.38 2.77
CA ASP A 294 24.19 -12.12 3.29
C ASP A 294 23.08 -11.18 3.78
N ILE A 295 22.75 -11.30 5.07
CA ILE A 295 21.75 -10.47 5.75
C ILE A 295 22.19 -9.00 5.84
N ASN A 296 23.50 -8.72 5.92
CA ASN A 296 23.99 -7.34 5.98
C ASN A 296 23.78 -6.63 4.64
N GLN A 297 24.04 -7.32 3.52
CA GLN A 297 23.73 -6.83 2.19
C GLN A 297 22.21 -6.60 2.01
N THR A 298 21.37 -7.56 2.43
CA THR A 298 19.91 -7.38 2.39
C THR A 298 19.47 -6.15 3.19
N ASN A 299 19.97 -5.96 4.41
CA ASN A 299 19.57 -4.82 5.24
C ASN A 299 20.06 -3.48 4.69
N LYS A 300 21.26 -3.44 4.10
CA LYS A 300 21.73 -2.26 3.38
C LYS A 300 20.82 -1.91 2.20
N MET A 301 20.42 -2.90 1.40
CA MET A 301 19.48 -2.68 0.30
C MET A 301 18.13 -2.17 0.82
N ARG A 302 17.59 -2.79 1.88
CA ARG A 302 16.33 -2.38 2.49
C ARG A 302 16.39 -0.93 2.98
N GLU A 303 17.48 -0.51 3.62
CA GLU A 303 17.70 0.88 4.02
C GLU A 303 17.70 1.84 2.82
N GLU A 304 18.38 1.48 1.72
CA GLU A 304 18.42 2.28 0.47
C GLU A 304 17.02 2.46 -0.15
N LEU A 305 16.10 1.52 0.10
CA LEU A 305 14.70 1.58 -0.33
C LEU A 305 13.75 2.04 0.80
N PHE A 306 14.26 2.52 1.93
CA PHE A 306 13.45 2.99 3.07
C PHE A 306 12.53 1.89 3.65
N ILE A 307 13.03 0.67 3.68
CA ILE A 307 12.38 -0.50 4.29
C ILE A 307 13.10 -0.82 5.59
N VAL A 308 12.33 -1.10 6.64
CA VAL A 308 12.89 -1.52 7.94
C VAL A 308 13.75 -2.78 7.81
N SER A 309 14.73 -2.98 8.70
CA SER A 309 15.62 -4.15 8.65
C SER A 309 14.87 -5.49 8.80
N THR A 310 15.49 -6.59 8.36
CA THR A 310 14.99 -7.95 8.58
C THR A 310 14.88 -8.28 10.07
N TYR A 311 15.71 -7.67 10.92
CA TYR A 311 15.65 -7.86 12.37
C TYR A 311 14.34 -7.35 12.96
N VAL A 312 13.83 -6.22 12.46
CA VAL A 312 12.50 -5.73 12.86
C VAL A 312 11.42 -6.64 12.32
N ASP A 313 11.50 -7.10 11.07
CA ASP A 313 10.53 -8.06 10.53
C ASP A 313 10.48 -9.37 11.34
N ASP A 314 11.64 -9.88 11.77
CA ASP A 314 11.72 -11.06 12.66
C ASP A 314 11.00 -10.77 13.98
N LYS A 315 11.23 -9.61 14.61
CA LYS A 315 10.51 -9.24 15.83
C LYS A 315 9.02 -8.99 15.62
N LYS A 316 8.61 -8.43 14.48
CA LYS A 316 7.18 -8.31 14.15
C LYS A 316 6.54 -9.69 14.05
N ARG A 317 7.21 -10.68 13.46
CA ARG A 317 6.73 -12.07 13.43
C ARG A 317 6.61 -12.68 14.82
N ASP A 318 7.61 -12.48 15.70
CA ASP A 318 7.53 -12.92 17.10
C ASP A 318 6.28 -12.31 17.77
N TYR A 319 6.02 -11.02 17.59
CA TYR A 319 4.83 -10.34 18.14
C TYR A 319 3.50 -10.84 17.55
N GLU A 320 3.44 -11.14 16.25
CA GLU A 320 2.23 -11.75 15.65
C GLU A 320 1.94 -13.12 16.28
N PHE A 321 2.98 -13.90 16.59
CA PHE A 321 2.85 -15.24 17.17
C PHE A 321 2.56 -15.20 18.67
N ASP A 322 3.30 -14.40 19.44
CA ASP A 322 3.27 -14.39 20.91
C ASP A 322 2.21 -13.44 21.49
N HIS A 323 1.79 -12.44 20.72
CA HIS A 323 1.05 -11.28 21.23
C HIS A 323 -0.17 -10.90 20.39
N ASP A 324 -0.64 -11.80 19.51
CA ASP A 324 -1.87 -11.63 18.74
C ASP A 324 -1.89 -10.38 17.82
N PHE A 325 -0.70 -9.85 17.51
CA PHE A 325 -0.54 -8.78 16.54
C PHE A 325 -0.86 -9.28 15.12
N LYS A 326 -1.20 -8.33 14.24
CA LYS A 326 -1.18 -8.53 12.79
C LYS A 326 -0.59 -7.30 12.12
N LEU A 327 0.67 -7.42 11.72
CA LEU A 327 1.57 -6.34 11.35
C LEU A 327 2.00 -6.39 9.88
N PHE A 328 1.89 -7.56 9.25
CA PHE A 328 2.12 -7.70 7.82
C PHE A 328 0.82 -7.52 7.04
N SER A 329 0.87 -6.75 5.95
CA SER A 329 -0.31 -6.42 5.13
C SER A 329 0.04 -6.33 3.63
N GLY A 330 -0.94 -5.95 2.82
CA GLY A 330 -0.80 -5.77 1.37
C GLY A 330 -0.73 -7.07 0.58
N PHE A 331 -0.35 -6.93 -0.69
CA PHE A 331 -0.26 -8.06 -1.60
C PHE A 331 0.79 -9.06 -1.11
N TRP A 332 0.37 -10.32 -0.93
CA TRP A 332 1.18 -11.39 -0.34
C TRP A 332 1.84 -11.04 1.01
N TRP A 333 1.19 -10.20 1.82
CA TRP A 333 1.69 -9.82 3.15
C TRP A 333 3.10 -9.20 3.11
N CYS A 334 3.45 -8.56 2.00
CA CYS A 334 4.79 -8.03 1.81
C CYS A 334 5.06 -6.76 2.61
N ARG A 335 4.03 -6.04 3.08
CA ARG A 335 4.14 -4.73 3.74
C ARG A 335 4.24 -4.79 5.25
#